data_AF-A0A4R5AMB2-F1
#
_entry.id   AF-A0A4R5AMB2-F1
#
_cell.length_a   1.000
_cell.length_b   1.000
_cell.length_c   1.000
_cell.angle_alpha   90.00
_cell.angle_beta   90.00
_cell.angle_gamma   90.00
#
_symmetry.space_group_name_H-M   'P 1'
#
loop_
_entity.id
_entity.type
_entity.pdbx_description
1 polymer ?
#
loop_
_entity_poly.entity_id
_entity_poly.type
_entity_poly.pdbx_seq_one_letter_code
_entity_poly.pdbx_strand_id
1 'polypeptide(L)'
;MGPPADGTGDEQRRDRRVRLASYLVDGAERWGFVVDEPATGRVWVVEPAQAEAFVVRYASIPSSGLVASRPRFLGDDWPATLVEFLALEDEGMAALSRLVPYVERFVAQSDATLLPKAGHPVEEVELLAPVPRPRLYWGLVANAPSFVRNNPNTRILNLFPLGHQRPQGAAIGSGAPVTFRGGNHQPLMAYNVELAVVIGKAGRYIPIERAMEHVAGYTVVNDVSGTYYYGIVPGNAGRGYSLPERYGDWLYQATASWGGKKADTLAPMGPFLVTKDEIGDPYDLLMYTRQSGRTRDRAHSGATLMGIERVISWYSSFASLNPGDVIHFATMGVDGLPVLPDDVADPLTRLEVEIEDVGTLVNPVVIADGTDRPAMPLESHPSYAVREIATSGASALESPRSWTAGSARHFYTAFGNHETAEESDGLPRLEVPRFLNGPASSLGNGGSPVEIPPRATDLVVSIELAVVVRALAAEVEDGPEIVLGYTPLVSVCDRSFADAVVEPARTGERGAPAMYGRWADGFNIVADALVPLPDHDWRDRAMSLEVGDRVVSGSTSYYIAGPGDLIRTISAMITLFPGDVITLGSTAARLVLTRDEYDAGVVVRGEIEGLGKIRADLVPHGSAGRA
;
A
#
# COMPACT_ATOMS: atom_id res chain seq x y z
N MET A 1 -60.18 -5.07 -12.42
CA MET A 1 -59.04 -4.41 -13.07
C MET A 1 -58.48 -3.42 -12.07
N GLY A 2 -57.49 -3.82 -11.28
CA GLY A 2 -56.72 -2.91 -10.43
C GLY A 2 -55.65 -2.22 -11.27
N PRO A 3 -55.17 -1.02 -10.88
CA PRO A 3 -54.13 -0.32 -11.61
C PRO A 3 -52.81 -1.12 -11.53
N PRO A 4 -51.91 -1.00 -12.51
CA PRO A 4 -50.60 -1.62 -12.43
C PRO A 4 -49.79 -0.95 -11.31
N ALA A 5 -49.04 -1.75 -10.56
CA ALA A 5 -48.07 -1.27 -9.60
C ALA A 5 -46.97 -0.48 -10.36
N ASP A 6 -46.65 0.70 -9.83
CA ASP A 6 -45.62 1.59 -10.34
C ASP A 6 -44.23 0.98 -10.07
N GLY A 7 -43.69 0.30 -11.08
CA GLY A 7 -42.38 -0.36 -11.04
C GLY A 7 -41.21 0.52 -11.47
N THR A 8 -41.34 1.85 -11.48
CA THR A 8 -40.37 2.72 -12.16
C THR A 8 -39.40 3.48 -11.24
N GLY A 9 -39.64 3.52 -9.92
CA GLY A 9 -38.84 4.32 -8.99
C GLY A 9 -37.57 3.64 -8.46
N ASP A 10 -37.57 2.31 -8.32
CA ASP A 10 -36.48 1.58 -7.63
C ASP A 10 -35.40 1.07 -8.61
N GLU A 11 -35.76 0.77 -9.85
CA GLU A 11 -34.79 0.46 -10.92
C GLU A 11 -34.00 1.70 -11.38
N GLN A 12 -34.63 2.89 -11.38
CA GLN A 12 -33.93 4.15 -11.72
C GLN A 12 -32.96 4.63 -10.62
N ARG A 13 -33.13 4.16 -9.37
CA ARG A 13 -32.26 4.51 -8.24
C ARG A 13 -30.99 3.65 -8.18
N ARG A 14 -31.01 2.44 -8.76
CA ARG A 14 -29.88 1.51 -8.80
C ARG A 14 -28.74 1.94 -9.74
N ASP A 15 -29.00 2.91 -10.62
CA ASP A 15 -28.14 3.22 -11.78
C ASP A 15 -27.34 4.53 -11.65
N ARG A 16 -27.30 5.15 -10.46
CA ARG A 16 -26.58 6.43 -10.25
C ARG A 16 -25.70 6.41 -9.02
N ARG A 17 -24.60 5.68 -9.14
CA ARG A 17 -23.57 5.60 -8.11
C ARG A 17 -22.55 6.69 -8.32
N VAL A 18 -22.23 7.44 -7.27
CA VAL A 18 -21.06 8.33 -7.28
C VAL A 18 -19.78 7.49 -7.37
N ARG A 19 -19.21 7.46 -8.57
CA ARG A 19 -17.93 6.84 -8.92
C ARG A 19 -16.89 7.94 -9.11
N LEU A 20 -15.71 7.78 -8.53
CA LEU A 20 -14.59 8.71 -8.63
C LEU A 20 -13.42 8.05 -9.36
N ALA A 21 -12.77 8.80 -10.23
CA ALA A 21 -11.66 8.33 -11.05
C ALA A 21 -10.48 9.28 -10.97
N SER A 22 -9.27 8.72 -10.91
CA SER A 22 -8.02 9.41 -11.18
C SER A 22 -7.58 9.03 -12.59
N TYR A 23 -7.14 9.98 -13.40
CA TYR A 23 -6.82 9.75 -14.81
C TYR A 23 -5.72 10.70 -15.30
N LEU A 24 -5.16 10.43 -16.47
CA LEU A 24 -4.19 11.30 -17.13
C LEU A 24 -4.78 12.05 -18.32
N VAL A 25 -4.48 13.35 -18.36
CA VAL A 25 -4.65 14.21 -19.54
C VAL A 25 -3.40 15.04 -19.70
N ASP A 26 -2.85 15.07 -20.92
CA ASP A 26 -1.63 15.82 -21.26
C ASP A 26 -0.43 15.55 -20.31
N GLY A 27 -0.33 14.30 -19.81
CA GLY A 27 0.73 13.87 -18.90
C GLY A 27 0.55 14.29 -17.44
N ALA A 28 -0.52 15.01 -17.09
CA ALA A 28 -0.84 15.41 -15.73
C ALA A 28 -1.96 14.57 -15.13
N GLU A 29 -1.83 14.20 -13.86
CA GLU A 29 -2.93 13.62 -13.08
C GLU A 29 -4.08 14.62 -12.95
N ARG A 30 -5.29 14.11 -13.15
CA ARG A 30 -6.57 14.77 -12.91
C ARG A 30 -7.47 13.80 -12.16
N TRP A 31 -8.57 14.33 -11.62
CA TRP A 31 -9.61 13.51 -11.04
C TRP A 31 -11.01 14.06 -11.34
N GLY A 32 -12.00 13.19 -11.25
CA GLY A 32 -13.39 13.60 -11.41
C GLY A 32 -14.39 12.54 -10.97
N PHE A 33 -15.67 12.91 -11.03
CA PHE A 33 -16.79 11.99 -10.83
C PHE A 33 -17.30 11.49 -12.19
N VAL A 34 -17.76 10.24 -12.23
CA VAL A 34 -18.16 9.58 -13.47
C VAL A 34 -19.66 9.73 -13.71
N VAL A 35 -20.02 10.25 -14.88
CA VAL A 35 -21.40 10.48 -15.33
C VAL A 35 -21.67 9.66 -16.60
N ASP A 36 -22.78 8.94 -16.62
CA ASP A 36 -23.28 8.29 -17.83
C ASP A 36 -24.18 9.28 -18.60
N GLU A 37 -23.81 9.60 -19.83
CA GLU A 37 -24.55 10.53 -20.68
C GLU A 37 -25.89 9.90 -21.12
N PRO A 38 -27.05 10.43 -20.69
CA PRO A 38 -28.34 9.76 -20.92
C PRO A 38 -28.72 9.59 -22.39
N ALA A 39 -28.22 10.46 -23.27
CA ALA A 39 -28.56 10.47 -24.68
C ALA A 39 -27.79 9.43 -25.50
N THR A 40 -26.55 9.12 -25.11
CA THR A 40 -25.61 8.31 -25.89
C THR A 40 -25.20 7.02 -25.16
N GLY A 41 -25.37 6.96 -23.84
CA GLY A 41 -24.80 5.93 -22.98
C GLY A 41 -23.28 6.04 -22.81
N ARG A 42 -22.66 7.11 -23.32
CA ARG A 42 -21.23 7.35 -23.20
C ARG A 42 -20.87 7.70 -21.76
N VAL A 43 -19.76 7.16 -21.27
CA VAL A 43 -19.30 7.37 -19.89
C VAL A 43 -18.26 8.48 -19.85
N TRP A 44 -18.46 9.48 -19.00
CA TRP A 44 -17.60 10.65 -18.88
C TRP A 44 -17.02 10.75 -17.47
N VAL A 45 -15.74 11.12 -17.36
CA VAL A 45 -15.17 11.63 -16.12
C VAL A 45 -15.24 13.16 -16.14
N VAL A 46 -15.86 13.75 -15.12
CA VAL A 46 -16.15 15.19 -15.05
C VAL A 46 -15.37 15.81 -13.88
N GLU A 47 -14.56 16.82 -14.18
CA GLU A 47 -13.78 17.57 -13.20
C GLU A 47 -14.70 18.51 -12.39
N PRO A 48 -14.74 18.39 -11.04
CA PRO A 48 -15.61 19.22 -10.20
C PRO A 48 -15.43 20.72 -10.40
N ALA A 49 -14.17 21.17 -10.45
CA ALA A 49 -13.83 22.57 -10.65
C ALA A 49 -14.37 23.12 -11.98
N GLN A 50 -14.19 22.35 -13.06
CA GLN A 50 -14.65 22.78 -14.39
C GLN A 50 -16.17 22.72 -14.50
N ALA A 51 -16.81 21.72 -13.90
CA ALA A 51 -18.26 21.61 -13.89
C ALA A 51 -18.91 22.77 -13.12
N GLU A 52 -18.37 23.11 -11.94
CA GLU A 52 -18.84 24.26 -11.18
C GLU A 52 -18.60 25.57 -11.94
N ALA A 53 -17.41 25.78 -12.52
CA ALA A 53 -17.11 26.96 -13.31
C ALA A 53 -18.06 27.12 -14.51
N PHE A 54 -18.38 26.02 -15.20
CA PHE A 54 -19.35 26.01 -16.30
C PHE A 54 -20.74 26.46 -15.80
N VAL A 55 -21.22 25.85 -14.72
CA VAL A 55 -22.55 26.14 -14.14
C VAL A 55 -22.64 27.59 -13.67
N VAL A 56 -21.60 28.09 -13.02
CA VAL A 56 -21.50 29.49 -12.56
C VAL A 56 -21.54 30.45 -13.73
N ARG A 57 -20.78 30.17 -14.79
CA ARG A 57 -20.80 30.97 -16.02
C ARG A 57 -22.18 30.92 -16.67
N TYR A 58 -22.80 29.75 -16.76
CA TYR A 58 -24.14 29.58 -17.30
C TYR A 58 -25.17 30.39 -16.50
N ALA A 59 -25.09 30.38 -15.16
CA ALA A 59 -25.95 31.16 -14.28
C ALA A 59 -25.70 32.68 -14.34
N SER A 60 -24.53 33.12 -14.81
CA SER A 60 -24.22 34.55 -14.98
C SER A 60 -24.91 35.20 -16.18
N ILE A 61 -25.39 34.40 -17.14
CA ILE A 61 -26.07 34.89 -18.34
C ILE A 61 -27.45 35.42 -17.93
N PRO A 62 -27.81 36.69 -18.24
CA PRO A 62 -29.08 37.28 -17.80
C PRO A 62 -30.33 36.52 -18.25
N SER A 63 -30.27 35.83 -19.39
CA SER A 63 -31.36 35.02 -19.93
C SER A 63 -31.36 33.56 -19.45
N SER A 64 -30.43 33.19 -18.57
CA SER A 64 -30.32 31.82 -18.04
C SER A 64 -31.43 31.53 -17.03
N GLY A 65 -32.00 30.32 -17.10
CA GLY A 65 -32.92 29.82 -16.08
C GLY A 65 -32.30 29.69 -14.68
N LEU A 66 -30.98 29.78 -14.57
CA LEU A 66 -30.22 29.69 -13.31
C LEU A 66 -29.82 31.05 -12.73
N VAL A 67 -30.20 32.17 -13.38
CA VAL A 67 -29.76 33.52 -12.97
C VAL A 67 -30.18 33.89 -11.55
N ALA A 68 -31.31 33.34 -11.09
CA ALA A 68 -31.84 33.54 -9.74
C ALA A 68 -31.21 32.59 -8.71
N SER A 69 -30.94 31.33 -9.07
CA SER A 69 -30.47 30.31 -8.13
C SER A 69 -28.97 30.35 -7.88
N ARG A 70 -28.16 30.71 -8.90
CA ARG A 70 -26.68 30.86 -8.83
C ARG A 70 -26.00 29.79 -7.94
N PRO A 71 -26.16 28.50 -8.27
CA PRO A 71 -25.66 27.42 -7.43
C PRO A 71 -24.14 27.51 -7.25
N ARG A 72 -23.69 27.11 -6.05
CA ARG A 72 -22.30 27.12 -5.59
C ARG A 72 -22.01 25.85 -4.80
N PHE A 73 -20.77 25.36 -4.88
CA PHE A 73 -20.31 24.16 -4.19
C PHE A 73 -19.04 24.47 -3.38
N LEU A 74 -17.84 24.20 -3.93
CA LEU A 74 -16.56 24.57 -3.29
C LEU A 74 -15.87 25.75 -3.97
N GLY A 75 -16.26 26.11 -5.20
CA GLY A 75 -15.66 27.23 -5.92
C GLY A 75 -14.21 26.94 -6.32
N ASP A 76 -13.29 27.83 -5.95
CA ASP A 76 -11.88 27.73 -6.33
C ASP A 76 -11.09 26.74 -5.43
N ASP A 77 -11.74 26.17 -4.41
CA ASP A 77 -11.13 25.29 -3.40
C ASP A 77 -11.14 23.80 -3.82
N TRP A 78 -11.62 23.46 -5.02
CA TRP A 78 -11.54 22.08 -5.54
C TRP A 78 -10.07 21.65 -5.75
N PRO A 79 -9.62 20.54 -5.14
CA PRO A 79 -8.22 20.11 -5.28
C PRO A 79 -7.89 19.52 -6.64
N ALA A 80 -6.59 19.40 -6.94
CA ALA A 80 -6.10 18.93 -8.23
C ALA A 80 -6.12 17.41 -8.36
N THR A 81 -6.06 16.69 -7.23
CA THR A 81 -6.02 15.22 -7.18
C THR A 81 -7.12 14.63 -6.31
N LEU A 82 -7.47 13.37 -6.54
CA LEU A 82 -8.48 12.68 -5.75
C LEU A 82 -8.07 12.54 -4.27
N VAL A 83 -6.79 12.33 -3.99
CA VAL A 83 -6.28 12.20 -2.62
C VAL A 83 -6.36 13.53 -1.86
N GLU A 84 -6.03 14.64 -2.50
CA GLU A 84 -6.22 15.97 -1.90
C GLU A 84 -7.70 16.30 -1.68
N PHE A 85 -8.59 15.85 -2.58
CA PHE A 85 -10.03 15.92 -2.34
C PHE A 85 -10.46 15.13 -1.11
N LEU A 86 -9.99 13.89 -0.96
CA LEU A 86 -10.28 13.09 0.24
C LEU A 86 -9.74 13.74 1.51
N ALA A 87 -8.67 14.53 1.42
CA ALA A 87 -8.12 15.30 2.55
C ALA A 87 -9.01 16.48 3.00
N LEU A 88 -10.03 16.87 2.22
CA LEU A 88 -11.10 17.78 2.66
C LEU A 88 -12.14 17.09 3.56
N GLU A 89 -12.04 15.77 3.73
CA GLU A 89 -12.88 14.95 4.60
C GLU A 89 -14.40 15.24 4.41
N ASP A 90 -15.11 15.49 5.51
CA ASP A 90 -16.57 15.68 5.53
C ASP A 90 -17.00 16.90 4.70
N GLU A 91 -16.20 17.97 4.63
CA GLU A 91 -16.52 19.17 3.86
C GLU A 91 -16.49 18.90 2.35
N GLY A 92 -15.43 18.23 1.88
CA GLY A 92 -15.29 17.81 0.49
C GLY A 92 -16.40 16.87 0.06
N MET A 93 -16.65 15.83 0.86
CA MET A 93 -17.72 14.85 0.57
C MET A 93 -19.11 15.51 0.57
N ALA A 94 -19.38 16.44 1.48
CA ALA A 94 -20.63 17.18 1.50
C ALA A 94 -20.80 18.05 0.24
N ALA A 95 -19.75 18.70 -0.25
CA ALA A 95 -19.81 19.48 -1.48
C ALA A 95 -20.03 18.60 -2.72
N LEU A 96 -19.32 17.48 -2.82
CA LEU A 96 -19.45 16.51 -3.89
C LEU A 96 -20.88 15.93 -3.95
N SER A 97 -21.45 15.56 -2.79
CA SER A 97 -22.82 15.02 -2.69
C SER A 97 -23.90 15.98 -3.22
N ARG A 98 -23.61 17.30 -3.27
CA ARG A 98 -24.48 18.30 -3.88
C ARG A 98 -24.18 18.48 -5.37
N LEU A 99 -22.90 18.49 -5.75
CA LEU A 99 -22.47 18.76 -7.11
C LEU A 99 -22.86 17.65 -8.08
N VAL A 100 -22.57 16.39 -7.75
CA VAL A 100 -22.80 15.25 -8.67
C VAL A 100 -24.26 15.16 -9.12
N PRO A 101 -25.26 15.07 -8.23
CA PRO A 101 -26.64 14.98 -8.66
C PRO A 101 -27.13 16.28 -9.33
N TYR A 102 -26.51 17.42 -9.06
CA TYR A 102 -26.78 18.66 -9.78
C TYR A 102 -26.31 18.56 -11.24
N VAL A 103 -25.07 18.14 -11.46
CA VAL A 103 -24.49 18.01 -12.81
C VAL A 103 -25.21 16.96 -13.62
N GLU A 104 -25.54 15.79 -13.05
CA GLU A 104 -26.33 14.78 -13.74
C GLU A 104 -27.69 15.30 -14.21
N ARG A 105 -28.41 16.04 -13.35
CA ARG A 105 -29.70 16.65 -13.73
C ARG A 105 -29.51 17.72 -14.79
N PHE A 106 -28.47 18.54 -14.67
CA PHE A 106 -28.16 19.59 -15.63
C PHE A 106 -27.87 19.00 -17.01
N VAL A 107 -27.03 17.96 -17.09
CA VAL A 107 -26.73 17.24 -18.34
C VAL A 107 -27.98 16.60 -18.92
N ALA A 108 -28.80 15.95 -18.09
CA ALA A 108 -29.99 15.23 -18.55
C ALA A 108 -31.12 16.17 -19.04
N GLN A 109 -31.26 17.35 -18.45
CA GLN A 109 -32.47 18.18 -18.60
C GLN A 109 -32.21 19.57 -19.18
N SER A 110 -30.97 20.06 -19.12
CA SER A 110 -30.64 21.45 -19.47
C SER A 110 -29.67 21.54 -20.64
N ASP A 111 -28.43 21.08 -20.45
CA ASP A 111 -27.36 21.29 -21.42
C ASP A 111 -26.22 20.26 -21.25
N ALA A 112 -26.20 19.25 -22.12
CA ALA A 112 -25.15 18.24 -22.13
C ALA A 112 -23.79 18.77 -22.62
N THR A 113 -23.70 19.99 -23.18
CA THR A 113 -22.41 20.58 -23.59
C THR A 113 -21.48 20.87 -22.42
N LEU A 114 -21.97 20.78 -21.17
CA LEU A 114 -21.12 20.75 -19.98
C LEU A 114 -20.09 19.63 -20.06
N LEU A 115 -20.46 18.43 -20.53
CA LEU A 115 -19.59 17.25 -20.55
C LEU A 115 -18.29 17.49 -21.32
N PRO A 116 -18.29 17.86 -22.63
CA PRO A 116 -17.06 18.16 -23.37
C PRO A 116 -16.35 19.46 -22.95
N LYS A 117 -16.91 20.23 -22.01
CA LYS A 117 -16.30 21.46 -21.48
C LYS A 117 -15.68 21.27 -20.10
N ALA A 118 -16.12 20.26 -19.36
CA ALA A 118 -15.74 20.01 -17.98
C ALA A 118 -15.23 18.58 -17.74
N GLY A 119 -15.16 17.75 -18.77
CA GLY A 119 -14.78 16.36 -18.63
C GLY A 119 -14.30 15.73 -19.93
N HIS A 120 -13.95 14.45 -19.80
CA HIS A 120 -13.43 13.62 -20.87
C HIS A 120 -14.20 12.31 -20.93
N PRO A 121 -14.43 11.74 -22.11
CA PRO A 121 -14.90 10.36 -22.21
C PRO A 121 -13.90 9.42 -21.54
N VAL A 122 -14.39 8.47 -20.73
CA VAL A 122 -13.53 7.56 -19.96
C VAL A 122 -12.64 6.73 -20.88
N GLU A 123 -13.14 6.34 -22.05
CA GLU A 123 -12.38 5.58 -23.05
C GLU A 123 -11.32 6.39 -23.80
N GLU A 124 -11.31 7.72 -23.67
CA GLU A 124 -10.32 8.62 -24.30
C GLU A 124 -9.18 9.01 -23.35
N VAL A 125 -9.21 8.56 -22.08
CA VAL A 125 -8.20 8.86 -21.07
C VAL A 125 -7.54 7.60 -20.54
N GLU A 126 -6.31 7.74 -20.04
CA GLU A 126 -5.67 6.68 -19.28
C GLU A 126 -6.20 6.72 -17.83
N LEU A 127 -6.97 5.70 -17.43
CA LEU A 127 -7.39 5.54 -16.05
C LEU A 127 -6.21 5.11 -15.18
N LEU A 128 -5.97 5.85 -14.11
CA LEU A 128 -5.03 5.47 -13.07
C LEU A 128 -5.72 4.61 -12.01
N ALA A 129 -4.93 4.04 -11.10
CA ALA A 129 -5.50 3.56 -9.84
C ALA A 129 -6.21 4.74 -9.14
N PRO A 130 -7.38 4.57 -8.50
CA PRO A 130 -8.05 5.67 -7.80
C PRO A 130 -7.12 6.39 -6.83
N VAL A 131 -6.22 5.65 -6.17
CA VAL A 131 -5.09 6.20 -5.42
C VAL A 131 -3.78 5.78 -6.11
N PRO A 132 -3.18 6.61 -6.98
CA PRO A 132 -1.97 6.21 -7.74
C PRO A 132 -0.71 6.10 -6.88
N ARG A 133 -0.66 6.82 -5.75
CA ARG A 133 0.48 6.88 -4.82
C ARG A 133 0.02 6.57 -3.40
N PRO A 134 -0.46 5.34 -3.13
CA PRO A 134 -0.96 5.03 -1.81
C PRO A 134 0.20 5.10 -0.81
N ARG A 135 0.01 5.88 0.26
CA ARG A 135 0.96 5.96 1.38
C ARG A 135 0.94 4.67 2.17
N LEU A 136 -0.26 4.18 2.48
CA LEU A 136 -0.54 2.84 2.95
C LEU A 136 -1.29 2.07 1.86
N TYR A 137 -0.78 0.90 1.48
CA TYR A 137 -1.46 -0.03 0.58
C TYR A 137 -1.36 -1.42 1.20
N TRP A 138 -2.22 -1.65 2.19
CA TRP A 138 -2.10 -2.77 3.11
C TRP A 138 -3.06 -3.89 2.75
N GLY A 139 -2.50 -5.04 2.41
CA GLY A 139 -3.23 -6.22 1.97
C GLY A 139 -3.31 -7.30 3.02
N LEU A 140 -4.51 -7.64 3.46
CA LEU A 140 -4.72 -8.74 4.39
C LEU A 140 -4.47 -10.09 3.73
N VAL A 141 -4.03 -11.06 4.52
CA VAL A 141 -3.83 -12.44 4.10
C VAL A 141 -4.69 -13.37 4.96
N ALA A 142 -5.23 -14.42 4.32
CA ALA A 142 -6.07 -15.41 4.96
C ALA A 142 -7.28 -14.81 5.74
N ASN A 143 -7.83 -13.69 5.26
CA ASN A 143 -9.02 -13.04 5.83
C ASN A 143 -10.35 -13.52 5.22
N ALA A 144 -10.33 -14.66 4.54
CA ALA A 144 -11.51 -15.31 3.99
C ALA A 144 -11.39 -16.83 4.20
N PRO A 145 -12.50 -17.58 4.39
CA PRO A 145 -12.52 -19.03 4.47
C PRO A 145 -12.19 -19.70 3.13
N SER A 146 -11.74 -18.94 2.12
CA SER A 146 -11.14 -19.43 0.88
C SER A 146 -10.00 -20.41 1.14
N PHE A 147 -9.24 -20.25 2.23
CA PHE A 147 -8.26 -21.27 2.64
C PHE A 147 -8.90 -22.63 2.95
N VAL A 148 -10.20 -22.73 3.25
CA VAL A 148 -10.89 -24.03 3.40
C VAL A 148 -11.05 -24.71 2.04
N ARG A 149 -11.22 -23.95 0.95
CA ARG A 149 -11.24 -24.50 -0.42
C ARG A 149 -9.86 -25.03 -0.82
N ASN A 150 -8.80 -24.29 -0.46
CA ASN A 150 -7.42 -24.66 -0.82
C ASN A 150 -6.78 -25.68 0.13
N ASN A 151 -7.07 -25.55 1.42
CA ASN A 151 -6.54 -26.36 2.51
C ASN A 151 -7.62 -26.61 3.58
N PRO A 152 -8.54 -27.57 3.34
CA PRO A 152 -9.67 -27.87 4.23
C PRO A 152 -9.23 -28.35 5.62
N ASN A 153 -7.96 -28.69 5.81
CA ASN A 153 -7.41 -29.13 7.10
C ASN A 153 -7.04 -27.98 8.03
N THR A 154 -7.22 -26.74 7.60
CA THR A 154 -6.90 -25.57 8.43
C THR A 154 -7.99 -25.36 9.49
N ARG A 155 -7.67 -25.61 10.77
CA ARG A 155 -8.65 -25.66 11.88
C ARG A 155 -8.70 -24.42 12.79
N ILE A 156 -7.66 -23.59 12.73
CA ILE A 156 -7.51 -22.38 13.56
C ILE A 156 -7.61 -21.19 12.61
N LEU A 157 -8.32 -20.12 12.96
CA LEU A 157 -8.37 -18.87 12.17
C LEU A 157 -7.40 -17.86 12.77
N ASN A 158 -6.96 -16.90 11.96
CA ASN A 158 -6.23 -15.75 12.50
C ASN A 158 -7.16 -14.96 13.42
N LEU A 159 -6.71 -14.65 14.63
CA LEU A 159 -7.48 -13.85 15.60
C LEU A 159 -7.27 -12.34 15.42
N PHE A 160 -6.25 -11.95 14.67
CA PHE A 160 -5.93 -10.56 14.35
C PHE A 160 -5.52 -10.42 12.88
N PRO A 161 -5.62 -9.20 12.32
CA PRO A 161 -5.20 -8.94 10.95
C PRO A 161 -3.74 -9.36 10.71
N LEU A 162 -3.53 -10.14 9.66
CA LEU A 162 -2.22 -10.40 9.08
C LEU A 162 -2.25 -9.86 7.66
N GLY A 163 -1.17 -9.26 7.19
CA GLY A 163 -1.16 -8.57 5.92
C GLY A 163 0.09 -7.76 5.69
N HIS A 164 0.36 -7.42 4.43
CA HIS A 164 1.61 -6.84 4.00
C HIS A 164 1.40 -5.51 3.29
N GLN A 165 2.39 -4.61 3.41
CA GLN A 165 2.40 -3.35 2.68
C GLN A 165 2.82 -3.59 1.22
N ARG A 166 2.15 -2.96 0.25
CA ARG A 166 2.57 -2.91 -1.15
C ARG A 166 3.38 -1.62 -1.41
N PRO A 167 4.50 -1.69 -2.15
CA PRO A 167 5.17 -0.51 -2.70
C PRO A 167 4.31 0.17 -3.77
N GLN A 168 4.55 1.46 -4.00
CA GLN A 168 3.81 2.24 -5.00
C GLN A 168 4.00 1.73 -6.43
N GLY A 169 5.14 1.10 -6.74
CA GLY A 169 5.38 0.46 -8.05
C GLY A 169 4.42 -0.69 -8.38
N ALA A 170 3.80 -1.31 -7.37
CA ALA A 170 2.80 -2.36 -7.57
C ALA A 170 1.43 -1.82 -8.03
N ALA A 171 1.09 -0.57 -7.69
CA ALA A 171 -0.20 0.03 -7.98
C ALA A 171 -0.31 0.47 -9.44
N ILE A 172 -1.31 -0.04 -10.16
CA ILE A 172 -1.65 0.33 -11.54
C ILE A 172 -3.16 0.45 -11.72
N GLY A 173 -3.60 1.26 -12.69
CA GLY A 173 -5.02 1.44 -13.00
C GLY A 173 -5.59 0.38 -13.93
N SER A 174 -6.88 0.48 -14.25
CA SER A 174 -7.51 -0.35 -15.27
C SER A 174 -6.93 0.00 -16.66
N GLY A 175 -6.67 -1.03 -17.47
CA GLY A 175 -6.06 -0.91 -18.80
C GLY A 175 -4.53 -0.93 -18.80
N ALA A 176 -3.88 -0.62 -17.66
CA ALA A 176 -2.44 -0.72 -17.52
C ALA A 176 -2.00 -2.21 -17.44
N PRO A 177 -0.88 -2.61 -18.07
CA PRO A 177 -0.49 -4.01 -18.12
C PRO A 177 0.06 -4.51 -16.79
N VAL A 178 -0.36 -5.71 -16.40
CA VAL A 178 0.35 -6.53 -15.43
C VAL A 178 1.51 -7.20 -16.14
N THR A 179 2.72 -7.03 -15.60
CA THR A 179 3.96 -7.46 -16.26
C THR A 179 4.63 -8.61 -15.54
N PHE A 180 5.14 -9.57 -16.32
CA PHE A 180 5.58 -10.87 -15.82
C PHE A 180 6.96 -11.26 -16.36
N ARG A 181 7.81 -11.82 -15.50
CA ARG A 181 9.04 -12.51 -15.95
C ARG A 181 8.69 -13.72 -16.82
N GLY A 182 9.39 -13.89 -17.93
CA GLY A 182 9.33 -15.12 -18.71
C GLY A 182 10.04 -16.27 -17.99
N GLY A 183 9.66 -17.50 -18.35
CA GLY A 183 10.31 -18.72 -17.84
C GLY A 183 9.45 -19.97 -18.02
N ASN A 184 10.09 -21.06 -18.49
CA ASN A 184 9.62 -22.46 -18.57
C ASN A 184 8.11 -22.71 -18.83
N HIS A 185 7.48 -21.95 -19.72
CA HIS A 185 6.15 -22.22 -20.30
C HIS A 185 5.00 -22.37 -19.29
N GLN A 186 5.17 -21.96 -18.04
CA GLN A 186 4.12 -21.90 -17.03
C GLN A 186 4.19 -20.57 -16.28
N PRO A 187 3.15 -19.72 -16.32
CA PRO A 187 3.07 -18.60 -15.41
C PRO A 187 2.96 -19.16 -13.98
N LEU A 188 4.06 -19.08 -13.22
CA LEU A 188 4.05 -19.35 -11.78
C LEU A 188 3.45 -18.15 -11.05
N MET A 189 2.22 -17.81 -11.43
CA MET A 189 1.54 -16.59 -11.04
C MET A 189 0.06 -16.86 -10.84
N ALA A 190 -0.51 -16.09 -9.93
CA ALA A 190 -1.91 -16.13 -9.59
C ALA A 190 -2.48 -14.72 -9.49
N TYR A 191 -3.80 -14.62 -9.60
CA TYR A 191 -4.51 -13.36 -9.54
C TYR A 191 -5.92 -13.57 -8.99
N ASN A 192 -6.39 -12.63 -8.20
CA ASN A 192 -7.59 -12.81 -7.41
C ASN A 192 -8.26 -11.49 -7.06
N VAL A 193 -9.59 -11.49 -7.05
CA VAL A 193 -10.38 -10.33 -6.65
C VAL A 193 -10.33 -10.10 -5.14
N GLU A 194 -10.08 -8.86 -4.75
CA GLU A 194 -10.16 -8.38 -3.37
C GLU A 194 -10.96 -7.09 -3.27
N LEU A 195 -11.81 -7.00 -2.24
CA LEU A 195 -12.47 -5.75 -1.87
C LEU A 195 -11.45 -4.85 -1.15
N ALA A 196 -11.35 -3.60 -1.59
CA ALA A 196 -10.54 -2.58 -0.93
C ALA A 196 -11.38 -1.44 -0.40
N VAL A 197 -10.98 -0.93 0.76
CA VAL A 197 -11.53 0.25 1.42
C VAL A 197 -10.51 1.38 1.28
N VAL A 198 -10.99 2.56 0.89
CA VAL A 198 -10.19 3.79 0.86
C VAL A 198 -10.60 4.66 2.05
N ILE A 199 -9.62 5.06 2.85
CA ILE A 199 -9.83 5.96 3.99
C ILE A 199 -10.12 7.38 3.47
N GLY A 200 -11.13 8.03 4.02
CA GLY A 200 -11.55 9.40 3.69
C GLY A 200 -11.41 10.39 4.83
N LYS A 201 -11.06 9.92 6.03
CA LYS A 201 -10.93 10.76 7.23
C LYS A 201 -9.75 10.30 8.06
N ALA A 202 -8.87 11.22 8.43
CA ALA A 202 -7.71 10.88 9.25
C ALA A 202 -8.13 10.39 10.64
N GLY A 203 -7.37 9.47 11.22
CA GLY A 203 -7.65 8.98 12.56
C GLY A 203 -6.58 8.06 13.13
N ARG A 204 -6.49 8.07 14.45
CA ARG A 204 -5.67 7.18 15.27
C ARG A 204 -6.51 6.79 16.49
N TYR A 205 -6.32 5.57 16.97
CA TYR A 205 -7.10 5.00 18.07
C TYR A 205 -8.60 5.00 17.82
N ILE A 206 -9.00 4.62 16.60
CA ILE A 206 -10.39 4.65 16.16
C ILE A 206 -11.14 3.50 16.86
N PRO A 207 -12.18 3.78 17.66
CA PRO A 207 -13.02 2.73 18.23
C PRO A 207 -13.79 2.02 17.12
N ILE A 208 -14.04 0.72 17.30
CA ILE A 208 -14.64 -0.15 16.28
C ILE A 208 -15.99 0.39 15.78
N GLU A 209 -16.79 0.99 16.65
CA GLU A 209 -18.11 1.54 16.34
C GLU A 209 -18.06 2.77 15.42
N ARG A 210 -16.90 3.45 15.35
CA ARG A 210 -16.68 4.64 14.52
C ARG A 210 -15.86 4.37 13.27
N ALA A 211 -15.37 3.14 13.08
CA ALA A 211 -14.49 2.79 11.99
C ALA A 211 -15.07 3.14 10.61
N MET A 212 -16.37 2.89 10.38
CA MET A 212 -17.03 3.19 9.11
C MET A 212 -17.21 4.69 8.84
N GLU A 213 -17.07 5.56 9.85
CA GLU A 213 -17.03 7.01 9.64
C GLU A 213 -15.77 7.44 8.88
N HIS A 214 -14.70 6.64 8.94
CA HIS A 214 -13.43 6.94 8.28
C HIS A 214 -13.32 6.43 6.84
N VAL A 215 -14.34 5.70 6.35
CA VAL A 215 -14.35 5.12 5.01
C VAL A 215 -14.92 6.10 3.99
N ALA A 216 -14.13 6.45 2.97
CA ALA A 216 -14.60 7.23 1.81
C ALA A 216 -15.46 6.37 0.88
N GLY A 217 -15.06 5.11 0.69
CA GLY A 217 -15.69 4.21 -0.24
C GLY A 217 -14.87 2.95 -0.52
N TYR A 218 -15.24 2.29 -1.61
CA TYR A 218 -14.74 0.97 -1.98
C TYR A 218 -14.16 0.96 -3.40
N THR A 219 -13.17 0.10 -3.63
CA THR A 219 -12.63 -0.15 -4.97
C THR A 219 -12.24 -1.62 -5.12
N VAL A 220 -11.98 -2.07 -6.34
CA VAL A 220 -11.49 -3.41 -6.61
C VAL A 220 -9.98 -3.41 -6.59
N VAL A 221 -9.39 -4.43 -5.97
CA VAL A 221 -7.97 -4.75 -6.08
C VAL A 221 -7.82 -6.13 -6.71
N ASN A 222 -6.86 -6.27 -7.62
CA ASN A 222 -6.42 -7.57 -8.10
C ASN A 222 -5.15 -7.97 -7.33
N ASP A 223 -5.24 -8.95 -6.43
CA ASP A 223 -4.07 -9.51 -5.75
C ASP A 223 -3.32 -10.45 -6.68
N VAL A 224 -2.40 -9.88 -7.46
CA VAL A 224 -1.51 -10.66 -8.32
C VAL A 224 -0.28 -11.08 -7.51
N SER A 225 0.14 -12.33 -7.70
CA SER A 225 1.34 -12.87 -7.07
C SER A 225 2.19 -13.63 -8.08
N GLY A 226 3.51 -13.54 -7.95
CA GLY A 226 4.46 -14.36 -8.71
C GLY A 226 5.52 -15.04 -7.83
N THR A 227 6.23 -16.02 -8.39
CA THR A 227 7.23 -16.81 -7.64
C THR A 227 8.67 -16.29 -7.76
N TYR A 228 8.89 -15.02 -8.11
CA TYR A 228 10.26 -14.53 -8.35
C TYR A 228 11.19 -14.76 -7.16
N TYR A 229 10.78 -14.30 -5.97
CA TYR A 229 11.58 -14.43 -4.75
C TYR A 229 11.70 -15.88 -4.26
N TYR A 230 10.84 -16.78 -4.75
CA TYR A 230 11.04 -18.22 -4.62
C TYR A 230 12.12 -18.72 -5.59
N GLY A 231 12.14 -18.22 -6.82
CA GLY A 231 13.06 -18.66 -7.87
C GLY A 231 14.54 -18.31 -7.60
N ILE A 232 14.80 -17.22 -6.89
CA ILE A 232 16.17 -16.83 -6.50
C ILE A 232 16.74 -17.68 -5.35
N VAL A 233 15.92 -18.52 -4.71
CA VAL A 233 16.37 -19.38 -3.61
C VAL A 233 17.24 -20.52 -4.16
N PRO A 234 18.45 -20.74 -3.62
CA PRO A 234 19.30 -21.85 -4.01
C PRO A 234 18.56 -23.19 -3.95
N GLY A 235 18.52 -23.90 -5.09
CA GLY A 235 17.85 -25.20 -5.21
C GLY A 235 16.33 -25.14 -5.46
N ASN A 236 15.74 -23.94 -5.61
CA ASN A 236 14.30 -23.77 -5.81
C ASN A 236 13.89 -23.30 -7.21
N ALA A 237 14.84 -23.07 -8.11
CA ALA A 237 14.58 -22.69 -9.50
C ALA A 237 13.59 -23.67 -10.16
N GLY A 238 12.48 -23.12 -10.68
CA GLY A 238 11.43 -23.89 -11.37
C GLY A 238 10.51 -24.73 -10.48
N ARG A 239 10.57 -24.59 -9.14
CA ARG A 239 9.75 -25.38 -8.19
C ARG A 239 8.50 -24.66 -7.66
N GLY A 240 8.19 -23.48 -8.20
CA GLY A 240 7.02 -22.69 -7.80
C GLY A 240 7.08 -22.20 -6.36
N TYR A 241 5.94 -22.25 -5.67
CA TYR A 241 5.76 -21.76 -4.29
C TYR A 241 6.34 -22.70 -3.20
N SER A 242 7.00 -23.79 -3.59
CA SER A 242 7.72 -24.64 -2.63
C SER A 242 9.01 -23.94 -2.19
N LEU A 243 9.53 -24.26 -1.01
CA LEU A 243 10.87 -23.87 -0.58
C LEU A 243 11.66 -25.08 -0.07
N PRO A 244 12.99 -25.12 -0.23
CA PRO A 244 13.84 -26.08 0.44
C PRO A 244 13.68 -26.00 1.96
N GLU A 245 13.85 -27.12 2.67
CA GLU A 245 13.66 -27.21 4.12
C GLU A 245 14.43 -26.15 4.92
N ARG A 246 15.66 -25.83 4.48
CA ARG A 246 16.49 -24.78 5.08
C ARG A 246 15.85 -23.38 5.06
N TYR A 247 14.98 -23.11 4.08
CA TYR A 247 14.23 -21.87 3.90
C TYR A 247 12.78 -22.00 4.42
N GLY A 248 12.50 -23.03 5.23
CA GLY A 248 11.17 -23.38 5.72
C GLY A 248 10.65 -22.53 6.87
N ASP A 249 11.37 -21.50 7.33
CA ASP A 249 10.86 -20.59 8.35
C ASP A 249 9.79 -19.66 7.77
N TRP A 250 8.86 -19.24 8.64
CA TRP A 250 7.71 -18.45 8.20
C TRP A 250 8.09 -17.08 7.65
N LEU A 251 9.14 -16.45 8.18
CA LEU A 251 9.53 -15.10 7.78
C LEU A 251 10.16 -15.10 6.37
N TYR A 252 10.87 -16.17 6.03
CA TYR A 252 11.30 -16.37 4.65
C TYR A 252 10.12 -16.70 3.72
N GLN A 253 9.17 -17.52 4.15
CA GLN A 253 7.93 -17.73 3.38
C GLN A 253 7.18 -16.42 3.13
N ALA A 254 7.11 -15.53 4.13
CA ALA A 254 6.55 -14.19 3.99
C ALA A 254 7.37 -13.31 3.03
N THR A 255 8.70 -13.38 3.09
CA THR A 255 9.60 -12.70 2.14
C THR A 255 9.31 -13.15 0.71
N ALA A 256 9.26 -14.46 0.46
CA ALA A 256 9.08 -15.02 -0.88
C ALA A 256 7.65 -14.80 -1.40
N SER A 257 6.64 -15.12 -0.59
CA SER A 257 5.22 -14.96 -0.93
C SER A 257 4.85 -13.50 -1.12
N TRP A 258 5.12 -12.66 -0.12
CA TRP A 258 4.69 -11.27 -0.18
C TRP A 258 5.62 -10.43 -1.04
N GLY A 259 6.91 -10.74 -1.15
CA GLY A 259 7.78 -10.14 -2.16
C GLY A 259 7.21 -10.36 -3.56
N GLY A 260 6.73 -11.58 -3.84
CA GLY A 260 6.05 -11.94 -5.08
C GLY A 260 4.73 -11.20 -5.32
N LYS A 261 4.11 -10.65 -4.27
CA LYS A 261 2.92 -9.79 -4.32
C LYS A 261 3.28 -8.29 -4.37
N LYS A 262 4.44 -7.90 -3.85
CA LYS A 262 4.92 -6.51 -3.80
C LYS A 262 5.58 -6.03 -5.09
N ALA A 263 5.91 -6.96 -5.98
CA ALA A 263 6.55 -6.66 -7.25
C ALA A 263 5.72 -5.66 -8.06
N ASP A 264 6.43 -4.92 -8.91
CA ASP A 264 5.81 -3.89 -9.73
C ASP A 264 4.68 -4.46 -10.59
N THR A 265 3.63 -3.65 -10.77
CA THR A 265 2.41 -3.96 -11.53
C THR A 265 1.50 -5.05 -10.93
N LEU A 266 1.85 -5.66 -9.78
CA LEU A 266 1.13 -6.82 -9.24
C LEU A 266 0.06 -6.49 -8.18
N ALA A 267 -0.31 -5.22 -8.03
CA ALA A 267 -1.46 -4.81 -7.23
C ALA A 267 -2.36 -3.79 -7.96
N PRO A 268 -2.93 -4.15 -9.14
CA PRO A 268 -3.90 -3.31 -9.83
C PRO A 268 -5.06 -2.89 -8.91
N MET A 269 -5.55 -1.67 -9.10
CA MET A 269 -6.63 -1.07 -8.32
C MET A 269 -7.56 -0.26 -9.24
N GLY A 270 -8.87 -0.36 -9.04
CA GLY A 270 -9.86 0.42 -9.80
C GLY A 270 -11.06 -0.42 -10.24
N PRO A 271 -11.75 -0.05 -11.34
CA PRO A 271 -11.50 1.11 -12.20
C PRO A 271 -11.86 2.43 -11.51
N PHE A 272 -12.72 2.39 -10.48
CA PHE A 272 -13.22 3.56 -9.77
C PHE A 272 -13.17 3.37 -8.25
N LEU A 273 -13.20 4.49 -7.52
CA LEU A 273 -13.61 4.54 -6.13
C LEU A 273 -15.11 4.84 -6.07
N VAL A 274 -15.91 3.89 -5.59
CA VAL A 274 -17.35 4.08 -5.37
C VAL A 274 -17.57 4.56 -3.94
N THR A 275 -18.25 5.70 -3.78
CA THR A 275 -18.43 6.29 -2.44
C THR A 275 -19.25 5.38 -1.52
N LYS A 276 -18.98 5.43 -0.22
CA LYS A 276 -19.53 4.51 0.77
C LYS A 276 -21.07 4.42 0.72
N ASP A 277 -21.74 5.56 0.53
CA ASP A 277 -23.22 5.64 0.58
C ASP A 277 -23.91 4.95 -0.62
N GLU A 278 -23.14 4.60 -1.66
CA GLU A 278 -23.64 3.90 -2.85
C GLU A 278 -23.60 2.37 -2.72
N ILE A 279 -22.91 1.86 -1.69
CA ILE A 279 -22.84 0.43 -1.39
C ILE A 279 -23.69 0.19 -0.14
N GLY A 280 -24.78 -0.57 -0.31
CA GLY A 280 -25.71 -0.88 0.79
C GLY A 280 -25.04 -1.67 1.91
N ASP A 281 -24.59 -2.89 1.61
CA ASP A 281 -23.82 -3.73 2.52
C ASP A 281 -22.50 -4.17 1.84
N PRO A 282 -21.32 -3.73 2.31
CA PRO A 282 -20.05 -4.14 1.72
C PRO A 282 -19.75 -5.65 1.89
N TYR A 283 -20.50 -6.34 2.75
CA TYR A 283 -20.41 -7.79 2.96
C TYR A 283 -21.45 -8.58 2.14
N ASP A 284 -22.18 -7.93 1.23
CA ASP A 284 -23.18 -8.58 0.36
C ASP A 284 -22.96 -8.28 -1.11
N LEU A 285 -21.75 -8.56 -1.62
CA LEU A 285 -21.36 -8.28 -3.00
C LEU A 285 -20.88 -9.56 -3.69
N LEU A 286 -21.44 -9.87 -4.87
CA LEU A 286 -20.89 -10.89 -5.75
C LEU A 286 -19.54 -10.47 -6.32
N MET A 287 -18.62 -11.43 -6.42
CA MET A 287 -17.27 -11.16 -6.93
C MET A 287 -16.89 -12.20 -7.98
N TYR A 288 -16.25 -11.75 -9.05
CA TYR A 288 -15.85 -12.60 -10.17
C TYR A 288 -14.39 -12.40 -10.52
N THR A 289 -13.74 -13.52 -10.85
CA THR A 289 -12.39 -13.54 -11.44
C THR A 289 -12.50 -14.17 -12.81
N ARG A 290 -12.07 -13.47 -13.86
CA ARG A 290 -12.11 -13.95 -15.25
C ARG A 290 -10.74 -13.80 -15.92
N GLN A 291 -10.51 -14.66 -16.88
CA GLN A 291 -9.39 -14.57 -17.81
C GLN A 291 -9.96 -14.45 -19.21
N SER A 292 -9.73 -13.34 -19.88
CA SER A 292 -10.10 -13.20 -21.28
C SER A 292 -11.60 -13.48 -21.56
N GLY A 293 -12.48 -12.99 -20.68
CA GLY A 293 -13.94 -13.20 -20.69
C GLY A 293 -14.41 -14.54 -20.08
N ARG A 294 -13.51 -15.51 -19.87
CA ARG A 294 -13.84 -16.81 -19.25
C ARG A 294 -13.87 -16.66 -17.73
N THR A 295 -15.03 -16.91 -17.12
CA THR A 295 -15.13 -16.97 -15.65
C THR A 295 -14.29 -18.12 -15.11
N ARG A 296 -13.36 -17.80 -14.20
CA ARG A 296 -12.41 -18.74 -13.59
C ARG A 296 -12.78 -19.04 -12.15
N ASP A 297 -13.32 -18.05 -11.43
CA ASP A 297 -13.83 -18.20 -10.08
C ASP A 297 -14.99 -17.25 -9.81
N ARG A 298 -15.80 -17.59 -8.81
CA ARG A 298 -16.89 -16.78 -8.27
C ARG A 298 -16.85 -16.83 -6.74
N ALA A 299 -16.91 -15.66 -6.13
CA ALA A 299 -16.87 -15.47 -4.70
C ALA A 299 -17.93 -14.46 -4.22
N HIS A 300 -17.88 -14.13 -2.93
CA HIS A 300 -18.82 -13.23 -2.28
C HIS A 300 -18.11 -12.51 -1.13
N SER A 301 -18.30 -11.20 -0.99
CA SER A 301 -17.61 -10.40 0.04
C SER A 301 -18.00 -10.79 1.46
N GLY A 302 -19.20 -11.34 1.67
CA GLY A 302 -19.65 -11.88 2.97
C GLY A 302 -18.85 -13.06 3.50
N ALA A 303 -17.90 -13.59 2.72
CA ALA A 303 -16.91 -14.53 3.22
C ALA A 303 -15.81 -13.86 4.06
N THR A 304 -15.78 -12.53 4.19
CA THR A 304 -14.80 -11.82 5.03
C THR A 304 -14.83 -12.30 6.49
N LEU A 305 -13.69 -12.70 7.04
CA LEU A 305 -13.59 -13.19 8.42
C LEU A 305 -13.47 -12.06 9.44
N MET A 306 -12.52 -11.15 9.23
CA MET A 306 -12.36 -9.94 10.03
C MET A 306 -12.92 -8.77 9.23
N GLY A 307 -14.02 -8.22 9.73
CA GLY A 307 -14.68 -7.07 9.14
C GLY A 307 -13.79 -5.81 9.11
N ILE A 308 -14.16 -4.91 8.21
CA ILE A 308 -13.60 -3.57 7.98
C ILE A 308 -13.42 -2.82 9.29
N GLU A 309 -14.42 -2.86 10.16
CA GLU A 309 -14.45 -2.14 11.42
C GLU A 309 -13.33 -2.61 12.35
N ARG A 310 -13.19 -3.93 12.50
CA ARG A 310 -12.16 -4.54 13.33
C ARG A 310 -10.76 -4.25 12.78
N VAL A 311 -10.60 -4.30 11.47
CA VAL A 311 -9.31 -4.07 10.80
C VAL A 311 -8.85 -2.61 10.96
N ILE A 312 -9.74 -1.65 10.73
CA ILE A 312 -9.48 -0.21 10.94
C ILE A 312 -9.16 0.07 12.42
N SER A 313 -9.98 -0.44 13.34
CA SER A 313 -9.75 -0.24 14.78
C SER A 313 -8.42 -0.85 15.22
N TRP A 314 -8.09 -2.04 14.73
CA TRP A 314 -6.83 -2.71 15.06
C TRP A 314 -5.61 -1.98 14.49
N TYR A 315 -5.62 -1.58 13.21
CA TYR A 315 -4.49 -0.87 12.61
C TYR A 315 -4.28 0.49 13.29
N SER A 316 -5.38 1.23 13.47
CA SER A 316 -5.35 2.55 14.11
C SER A 316 -4.93 2.52 15.58
N SER A 317 -4.91 1.34 16.23
CA SER A 317 -4.46 1.18 17.60
C SER A 317 -2.96 1.42 17.81
N PHE A 318 -2.16 1.47 16.73
CA PHE A 318 -0.72 1.72 16.80
C PHE A 318 -0.20 2.73 15.76
N ALA A 319 -0.80 2.82 14.57
CA ALA A 319 -0.40 3.72 13.50
C ALA A 319 -1.55 4.59 13.00
N SER A 320 -1.26 5.76 12.45
CA SER A 320 -2.29 6.67 11.93
C SER A 320 -2.80 6.25 10.55
N LEU A 321 -4.10 6.37 10.34
CA LEU A 321 -4.76 6.29 9.03
C LEU A 321 -5.01 7.70 8.50
N ASN A 322 -4.82 7.91 7.21
CA ASN A 322 -4.96 9.18 6.51
C ASN A 322 -5.84 9.02 5.26
N PRO A 323 -6.51 10.10 4.81
CA PRO A 323 -7.22 10.09 3.54
C PRO A 323 -6.35 9.59 2.38
N GLY A 324 -6.90 8.68 1.58
CA GLY A 324 -6.19 7.99 0.49
C GLY A 324 -5.42 6.73 0.90
N ASP A 325 -5.33 6.37 2.19
CA ASP A 325 -4.82 5.05 2.58
C ASP A 325 -5.76 3.94 2.09
N VAL A 326 -5.18 2.84 1.61
CA VAL A 326 -5.90 1.71 1.00
C VAL A 326 -5.68 0.45 1.83
N ILE A 327 -6.77 -0.20 2.22
CA ILE A 327 -6.78 -1.48 2.93
C ILE A 327 -7.58 -2.49 2.11
N HIS A 328 -6.98 -3.62 1.73
CA HIS A 328 -7.65 -4.66 0.95
C HIS A 328 -7.77 -5.99 1.70
N PHE A 329 -8.93 -6.64 1.58
CA PHE A 329 -9.48 -7.56 2.59
C PHE A 329 -9.23 -9.05 2.33
N ALA A 330 -8.14 -9.37 1.64
CA ALA A 330 -7.75 -10.70 1.20
C ALA A 330 -8.66 -11.27 0.09
N THR A 331 -8.11 -12.28 -0.58
CA THR A 331 -8.74 -12.96 -1.70
C THR A 331 -10.00 -13.69 -1.29
N MET A 332 -11.09 -13.33 -1.96
CA MET A 332 -12.35 -14.05 -1.90
C MET A 332 -12.35 -15.16 -2.97
N GLY A 333 -12.76 -16.37 -2.60
CA GLY A 333 -12.86 -17.50 -3.54
C GLY A 333 -11.69 -18.50 -3.47
N VAL A 334 -11.03 -18.78 -4.59
CA VAL A 334 -9.86 -19.68 -4.68
C VAL A 334 -8.59 -18.85 -4.61
N ASP A 335 -7.89 -18.87 -3.47
CA ASP A 335 -6.61 -18.16 -3.32
C ASP A 335 -5.50 -18.78 -4.18
N GLY A 336 -4.71 -17.95 -4.85
CA GLY A 336 -3.65 -18.40 -5.74
C GLY A 336 -4.16 -18.95 -7.08
N LEU A 337 -5.24 -18.39 -7.65
CA LEU A 337 -5.82 -18.87 -8.91
C LEU A 337 -4.84 -18.67 -10.09
N PRO A 338 -4.34 -19.74 -10.71
CA PRO A 338 -3.27 -19.61 -11.70
C PRO A 338 -3.76 -19.01 -13.01
N VAL A 339 -2.90 -18.22 -13.64
CA VAL A 339 -3.07 -17.79 -15.04
C VAL A 339 -2.97 -19.01 -15.93
N LEU A 340 -3.93 -19.21 -16.84
CA LEU A 340 -3.91 -20.38 -17.71
C LEU A 340 -2.85 -20.25 -18.82
N PRO A 341 -1.97 -21.25 -19.03
CA PRO A 341 -0.86 -21.17 -19.99
C PRO A 341 -1.29 -20.94 -21.44
N ASP A 342 -2.41 -21.53 -21.87
CA ASP A 342 -2.86 -21.51 -23.26
C ASP A 342 -3.19 -20.08 -23.77
N ASP A 343 -3.52 -19.17 -22.84
CA ASP A 343 -3.87 -17.79 -23.18
C ASP A 343 -2.64 -16.86 -23.07
N VAL A 344 -1.56 -17.27 -22.39
CA VAL A 344 -0.41 -16.38 -22.13
C VAL A 344 0.35 -15.98 -23.40
N ALA A 345 0.31 -16.82 -24.44
CA ALA A 345 0.88 -16.50 -25.74
C ALA A 345 -0.01 -15.56 -26.58
N ASP A 346 -1.26 -15.35 -26.16
CA ASP A 346 -2.18 -14.41 -26.81
C ASP A 346 -1.93 -12.99 -26.29
N PRO A 347 -1.49 -12.04 -27.14
CA PRO A 347 -1.30 -10.64 -26.74
C PRO A 347 -2.61 -9.97 -26.30
N LEU A 348 -3.77 -10.60 -26.57
CA LEU A 348 -5.05 -10.14 -26.09
C LEU A 348 -5.34 -10.61 -24.67
N THR A 349 -4.48 -11.35 -23.98
CA THR A 349 -4.82 -11.86 -22.63
C THR A 349 -4.98 -10.75 -21.61
N ARG A 350 -6.07 -10.86 -20.85
CA ARG A 350 -6.48 -9.91 -19.83
C ARG A 350 -6.93 -10.64 -18.58
N LEU A 351 -6.55 -10.07 -17.44
CA LEU A 351 -7.06 -10.43 -16.12
C LEU A 351 -8.19 -9.48 -15.81
N GLU A 352 -9.34 -10.04 -15.44
CA GLU A 352 -10.55 -9.27 -15.13
C GLU A 352 -11.01 -9.67 -13.74
N VAL A 353 -11.09 -8.71 -12.83
CA VAL A 353 -11.68 -8.92 -11.50
C VAL A 353 -12.81 -7.92 -11.29
N GLU A 354 -13.95 -8.43 -10.84
CA GLU A 354 -15.17 -7.65 -10.71
C GLU A 354 -15.74 -7.82 -9.33
N ILE A 355 -16.22 -6.71 -8.77
CA ILE A 355 -17.07 -6.69 -7.60
C ILE A 355 -18.36 -6.01 -8.03
N GLU A 356 -19.48 -6.72 -7.80
CA GLU A 356 -20.83 -6.17 -7.95
C GLU A 356 -20.86 -4.77 -7.36
N ASP A 357 -21.56 -3.86 -8.02
CA ASP A 357 -21.84 -2.54 -7.46
C ASP A 357 -20.61 -1.58 -7.33
N VAL A 358 -19.39 -2.09 -7.54
CA VAL A 358 -18.13 -1.33 -7.51
C VAL A 358 -17.54 -1.18 -8.92
N GLY A 359 -17.47 -2.27 -9.70
CA GLY A 359 -17.02 -2.25 -11.09
C GLY A 359 -16.08 -3.40 -11.47
N THR A 360 -15.60 -3.37 -12.72
CA THR A 360 -14.71 -4.38 -13.29
C THR A 360 -13.34 -3.78 -13.59
N LEU A 361 -12.31 -4.29 -12.93
CA LEU A 361 -10.92 -3.95 -13.14
C LEU A 361 -10.33 -4.89 -14.18
N VAL A 362 -9.85 -4.33 -15.29
CA VAL A 362 -9.34 -5.09 -16.44
C VAL A 362 -7.90 -4.71 -16.69
N ASN A 363 -6.98 -5.67 -16.70
CA ASN A 363 -5.58 -5.42 -16.99
C ASN A 363 -5.05 -6.39 -18.05
N PRO A 364 -4.45 -5.90 -19.15
CA PRO A 364 -3.74 -6.77 -20.09
C PRO A 364 -2.53 -7.41 -19.42
N VAL A 365 -2.09 -8.53 -19.97
CA VAL A 365 -0.91 -9.26 -19.52
C VAL A 365 0.24 -9.05 -20.48
N VAL A 366 1.41 -8.70 -19.96
CA VAL A 366 2.67 -8.64 -20.71
C VAL A 366 3.66 -9.60 -20.09
N ILE A 367 4.18 -10.52 -20.90
CA ILE A 367 5.21 -11.48 -20.48
C ILE A 367 6.50 -11.10 -21.19
N ALA A 368 7.58 -10.95 -20.43
CA ALA A 368 8.90 -10.73 -20.99
C ALA A 368 9.52 -12.02 -21.50
N ASP A 369 10.36 -11.92 -22.54
CA ASP A 369 11.17 -13.05 -23.01
C ASP A 369 12.32 -13.35 -22.03
N GLY A 370 12.60 -14.63 -21.76
CA GLY A 370 13.71 -15.04 -20.88
C GLY A 370 13.40 -14.96 -19.38
N THR A 371 14.39 -15.21 -18.51
CA THR A 371 14.24 -15.25 -17.04
C THR A 371 14.36 -13.89 -16.34
N ASP A 372 14.57 -12.84 -17.11
CA ASP A 372 14.84 -11.48 -16.61
C ASP A 372 13.52 -10.74 -16.35
N ARG A 373 13.55 -9.66 -15.54
CA ARG A 373 12.37 -8.80 -15.37
C ARG A 373 11.98 -8.28 -16.74
N PRO A 374 10.68 -8.08 -17.00
CA PRO A 374 10.29 -7.22 -18.10
C PRO A 374 11.09 -5.92 -18.04
N ALA A 375 11.89 -5.69 -19.08
CA ALA A 375 12.55 -4.42 -19.29
C ALA A 375 11.45 -3.38 -19.50
N MET A 376 11.02 -2.76 -18.40
CA MET A 376 10.08 -1.67 -18.36
C MET A 376 10.89 -0.39 -18.25
N PRO A 377 11.00 0.42 -19.31
CA PRO A 377 11.55 1.75 -19.18
C PRO A 377 10.79 2.49 -18.07
N LEU A 378 11.52 3.08 -17.12
CA LEU A 378 10.91 3.72 -15.96
C LEU A 378 10.01 4.89 -16.39
N GLU A 379 10.34 5.55 -17.50
CA GLU A 379 9.61 6.64 -18.13
C GLU A 379 8.30 6.21 -18.80
N SER A 380 8.12 4.91 -19.04
CA SER A 380 6.89 4.31 -19.59
C SER A 380 6.33 3.24 -18.67
N HIS A 381 6.68 3.28 -17.38
CA HIS A 381 6.29 2.26 -16.43
C HIS A 381 4.77 2.27 -16.20
N PRO A 382 4.09 1.10 -16.10
CA PRO A 382 2.63 1.04 -15.92
C PRO A 382 2.14 1.69 -14.63
N SER A 383 2.95 1.69 -13.56
CA SER A 383 2.67 2.46 -12.35
C SER A 383 2.97 3.94 -12.58
N TYR A 384 1.95 4.78 -12.43
CA TYR A 384 2.09 6.22 -12.54
C TYR A 384 3.06 6.79 -11.50
N ALA A 385 3.10 6.24 -10.28
CA ALA A 385 4.05 6.69 -9.26
C ALA A 385 5.51 6.59 -9.72
N VAL A 386 5.86 5.52 -10.45
CA VAL A 386 7.20 5.33 -11.03
C VAL A 386 7.41 6.31 -12.19
N ARG A 387 6.48 6.34 -13.15
CA ARG A 387 6.57 7.18 -14.37
C ARG A 387 6.63 8.67 -14.08
N GLU A 388 5.89 9.14 -13.07
CA GLU A 388 5.89 10.52 -12.59
C GLU A 388 7.30 10.93 -12.16
N ILE A 389 7.97 10.12 -11.34
CA ILE A 389 9.34 10.41 -10.89
C ILE A 389 10.32 10.32 -12.05
N ALA A 390 10.22 9.28 -12.87
CA ALA A 390 11.12 9.08 -14.02
C ALA A 390 11.10 10.26 -15.00
N THR A 391 9.93 10.87 -15.23
CA THR A 391 9.75 11.98 -16.19
C THR A 391 9.87 13.38 -15.58
N SER A 392 9.83 13.51 -14.25
CA SER A 392 9.89 14.81 -13.54
C SER A 392 11.28 15.47 -13.53
N GLY A 393 12.35 14.74 -13.86
CA GLY A 393 13.74 15.17 -13.63
C GLY A 393 14.21 15.04 -12.16
N ALA A 394 13.36 14.56 -11.25
CA ALA A 394 13.67 14.27 -9.85
C ALA A 394 13.97 12.78 -9.60
N SER A 395 14.52 12.08 -10.60
CA SER A 395 14.83 10.64 -10.53
C SER A 395 15.99 10.32 -9.60
N ALA A 396 16.74 11.31 -9.10
CA ALA A 396 17.78 11.14 -8.12
C ALA A 396 17.87 12.32 -7.15
N LEU A 397 18.17 12.02 -5.89
CA LEU A 397 18.51 13.02 -4.88
C LEU A 397 19.95 13.49 -5.10
N GLU A 398 20.14 14.81 -5.12
CA GLU A 398 21.45 15.42 -5.38
C GLU A 398 22.43 15.23 -4.22
N SER A 399 21.93 15.29 -2.98
CA SER A 399 22.77 15.24 -1.79
C SER A 399 22.03 14.65 -0.58
N PRO A 400 22.78 14.10 0.40
CA PRO A 400 22.27 13.73 1.72
C PRO A 400 21.36 14.76 2.40
N ARG A 401 21.58 16.06 2.16
CA ARG A 401 20.80 17.16 2.78
C ARG A 401 19.44 17.36 2.13
N SER A 402 19.20 16.76 0.97
CA SER A 402 17.94 16.85 0.23
C SER A 402 16.90 15.84 0.74
N TRP A 403 17.25 15.02 1.73
CA TRP A 403 16.41 13.96 2.27
C TRP A 403 15.99 14.22 3.72
N THR A 404 14.79 13.78 4.06
CA THR A 404 14.27 13.70 5.44
C THR A 404 13.46 12.42 5.62
N ALA A 405 13.26 11.94 6.85
CA ALA A 405 12.44 10.75 7.10
C ALA A 405 11.01 10.89 6.53
N GLY A 406 10.43 12.09 6.62
CA GLY A 406 9.08 12.38 6.10
C GLY A 406 8.99 12.39 4.57
N SER A 407 10.12 12.43 3.85
CA SER A 407 10.17 12.33 2.39
C SER A 407 10.29 10.88 1.87
N ALA A 408 10.53 9.91 2.76
CA ALA A 408 10.63 8.51 2.37
C ALA A 408 9.28 7.97 1.89
N ARG A 409 9.29 7.25 0.76
CA ARG A 409 8.08 6.60 0.23
C ARG A 409 7.91 5.19 0.80
N HIS A 410 9.01 4.47 0.98
CA HIS A 410 8.99 3.11 1.51
C HIS A 410 10.05 2.89 2.58
N PHE A 411 9.76 1.93 3.45
CA PHE A 411 10.68 1.44 4.48
C PHE A 411 10.78 -0.08 4.41
N TYR A 412 11.99 -0.60 4.28
CA TYR A 412 12.30 -2.03 4.22
C TYR A 412 13.16 -2.46 5.40
N THR A 413 12.86 -3.63 5.96
CA THR A 413 13.56 -4.21 7.10
C THR A 413 14.08 -5.59 6.73
N ALA A 414 15.37 -5.82 6.94
CA ALA A 414 15.95 -7.16 6.91
C ALA A 414 15.81 -7.88 8.26
N PHE A 415 15.71 -9.21 8.23
CA PHE A 415 15.52 -10.02 9.44
C PHE A 415 16.48 -11.21 9.52
N GLY A 416 16.98 -11.50 10.72
CA GLY A 416 17.96 -12.55 10.95
C GLY A 416 19.26 -12.35 10.15
N ASN A 417 19.59 -11.10 9.81
CA ASN A 417 20.72 -10.74 8.96
C ASN A 417 22.03 -10.60 9.75
N HIS A 418 22.26 -11.41 10.78
CA HIS A 418 23.47 -11.31 11.59
C HIS A 418 23.98 -12.68 12.03
N GLU A 419 25.26 -12.75 12.36
CA GLU A 419 25.92 -14.01 12.69
C GLU A 419 25.22 -14.74 13.85
N THR A 420 24.70 -14.03 14.85
CA THR A 420 24.07 -14.68 16.03
C THR A 420 22.55 -14.88 15.89
N ALA A 421 21.97 -14.71 14.69
CA ALA A 421 20.52 -14.73 14.49
C ALA A 421 19.85 -16.05 14.90
N GLU A 422 20.53 -17.18 14.72
CA GLU A 422 19.97 -18.49 15.07
C GLU A 422 19.81 -18.65 16.59
N GLU A 423 20.79 -18.17 17.37
CA GLU A 423 20.77 -18.22 18.84
C GLU A 423 19.83 -17.15 19.43
N SER A 424 19.86 -15.93 18.88
CA SER A 424 19.17 -14.77 19.46
C SER A 424 17.73 -14.60 18.98
N ASP A 425 17.42 -14.99 17.74
CA ASP A 425 16.13 -14.77 17.09
C ASP A 425 15.44 -16.07 16.65
N GLY A 426 16.13 -17.22 16.76
CA GLY A 426 15.64 -18.50 16.25
C GLY A 426 15.55 -18.56 14.73
N LEU A 427 16.27 -17.67 14.02
CA LEU A 427 16.24 -17.57 12.57
C LEU A 427 17.54 -18.14 11.97
N PRO A 428 17.45 -19.15 11.08
CA PRO A 428 18.65 -19.73 10.48
C PRO A 428 19.35 -18.74 9.57
N ARG A 429 20.68 -18.87 9.47
CA ARG A 429 21.51 -18.10 8.55
C ARG A 429 21.23 -18.50 7.09
N LEU A 430 20.88 -17.54 6.26
CA LEU A 430 20.53 -17.75 4.84
C LEU A 430 21.40 -16.90 3.92
N GLU A 431 21.67 -17.43 2.72
CA GLU A 431 22.42 -16.71 1.68
C GLU A 431 21.59 -15.59 1.05
N VAL A 432 20.27 -15.80 0.94
CA VAL A 432 19.34 -14.80 0.45
C VAL A 432 18.71 -14.08 1.65
N PRO A 433 18.77 -12.74 1.72
CA PRO A 433 18.21 -12.01 2.86
C PRO A 433 16.70 -12.16 2.98
N ARG A 434 16.21 -12.26 4.23
CA ARG A 434 14.79 -12.04 4.54
C ARG A 434 14.53 -10.55 4.53
N PHE A 435 13.41 -10.12 3.96
CA PHE A 435 12.98 -8.75 4.08
C PHE A 435 11.46 -8.63 4.08
N LEU A 436 10.97 -7.65 4.82
CA LEU A 436 9.61 -7.13 4.70
C LEU A 436 9.68 -5.62 4.52
N ASN A 437 8.57 -5.02 4.11
CA ASN A 437 8.38 -3.58 4.08
C ASN A 437 7.25 -3.20 5.04
N GLY A 438 7.33 -1.98 5.55
CA GLY A 438 6.30 -1.35 6.37
C GLY A 438 5.91 0.02 5.82
N PRO A 439 4.93 0.68 6.44
CA PRO A 439 4.57 2.05 6.10
C PRO A 439 5.73 2.99 6.41
N ALA A 440 6.01 3.94 5.52
CA ALA A 440 7.04 4.94 5.75
C ALA A 440 6.73 5.86 6.94
N SER A 441 5.47 5.98 7.38
CA SER A 441 5.12 6.73 8.60
C SER A 441 5.69 6.13 9.88
N SER A 442 6.13 4.87 9.84
CA SER A 442 6.86 4.27 10.96
C SER A 442 8.27 4.83 11.12
N LEU A 443 8.79 5.62 10.17
CA LEU A 443 10.05 6.35 10.30
C LEU A 443 9.86 7.61 11.14
N GLY A 444 10.83 7.92 11.99
CA GLY A 444 10.88 9.15 12.79
C GLY A 444 12.26 9.82 12.69
N ASN A 445 12.32 11.11 13.03
CA ASN A 445 13.59 11.85 13.12
C ASN A 445 14.11 11.86 14.55
N GLY A 446 15.43 11.89 14.71
CA GLY A 446 16.09 12.04 16.01
C GLY A 446 15.63 13.30 16.74
N GLY A 447 15.50 13.19 18.07
CA GLY A 447 15.10 14.30 18.94
C GLY A 447 13.60 14.65 18.92
N SER A 448 12.80 14.05 18.05
CA SER A 448 11.34 14.13 18.14
C SER A 448 10.81 13.14 19.18
N PRO A 449 9.83 13.52 20.02
CA PRO A 449 9.14 12.58 20.89
C PRO A 449 8.47 11.46 20.09
N VAL A 450 8.67 10.22 20.52
CA VAL A 450 8.03 9.02 19.97
C VAL A 450 6.95 8.58 20.93
N GLU A 451 5.70 8.73 20.50
CA GLU A 451 4.55 8.40 21.32
C GLU A 451 4.28 6.88 21.29
N ILE A 452 4.37 6.25 22.46
CA ILE A 452 4.12 4.82 22.63
C ILE A 452 2.61 4.54 22.64
N PRO A 453 2.10 3.64 21.76
CA PRO A 453 0.68 3.30 21.72
C PRO A 453 0.16 2.75 23.06
N PRO A 454 -1.08 3.06 23.48
CA PRO A 454 -1.65 2.56 24.74
C PRO A 454 -1.68 1.03 24.88
N ARG A 455 -1.68 0.31 23.75
CA ARG A 455 -1.64 -1.15 23.71
C ARG A 455 -0.27 -1.76 24.02
N ALA A 456 0.81 -0.99 23.92
CA ALA A 456 2.15 -1.52 24.00
C ALA A 456 2.44 -2.09 25.39
N THR A 457 3.11 -3.23 25.48
CA THR A 457 3.48 -3.83 26.77
C THR A 457 4.90 -3.47 27.12
N ASP A 458 5.85 -4.38 26.95
CA ASP A 458 7.27 -4.06 26.99
C ASP A 458 7.72 -3.67 25.58
N LEU A 459 8.81 -2.92 25.50
CA LEU A 459 9.46 -2.56 24.23
C LEU A 459 10.80 -3.28 24.12
N VAL A 460 11.16 -3.69 22.91
CA VAL A 460 12.55 -4.01 22.57
C VAL A 460 13.10 -2.87 21.75
N VAL A 461 14.19 -2.27 22.21
CA VAL A 461 14.90 -1.22 21.48
C VAL A 461 16.23 -1.75 20.98
N SER A 462 16.59 -1.41 19.75
CA SER A 462 17.86 -1.85 19.14
C SER A 462 18.51 -0.76 18.31
N ILE A 463 19.81 -0.89 18.07
CA ILE A 463 20.56 -0.06 17.14
C ILE A 463 20.82 -0.85 15.85
N GLU A 464 20.50 -0.24 14.70
CA GLU A 464 20.58 -0.84 13.37
C GLU A 464 21.36 0.07 12.42
N LEU A 465 22.04 -0.51 11.42
CA LEU A 465 22.56 0.23 10.28
C LEU A 465 21.47 0.35 9.21
N ALA A 466 21.22 1.56 8.72
CA ALA A 466 20.31 1.81 7.61
C ALA A 466 20.98 2.60 6.48
N VAL A 467 20.43 2.46 5.29
CA VAL A 467 20.84 3.10 4.04
C VAL A 467 19.63 3.79 3.42
N VAL A 468 19.87 4.95 2.80
CA VAL A 468 18.87 5.68 2.01
C VAL A 468 19.20 5.55 0.53
N VAL A 469 18.19 5.24 -0.28
CA VAL A 469 18.30 5.11 -1.73
C VAL A 469 18.41 6.50 -2.38
N ARG A 470 19.36 6.66 -3.30
CA ARG A 470 19.62 7.92 -4.02
C ARG A 470 18.68 8.12 -5.20
N ALA A 471 18.42 7.07 -5.96
CA ALA A 471 17.81 7.20 -7.29
C ALA A 471 16.72 6.16 -7.51
N LEU A 472 15.79 6.51 -8.42
CA LEU A 472 14.76 5.61 -8.92
C LEU A 472 15.47 4.48 -9.68
N ALA A 473 15.31 3.24 -9.22
CA ALA A 473 16.08 2.13 -9.75
C ALA A 473 15.32 0.80 -9.65
N ALA A 474 15.51 -0.03 -10.66
CA ALA A 474 15.03 -1.41 -10.74
C ALA A 474 16.19 -2.29 -11.21
N GLU A 475 16.19 -3.56 -10.79
CA GLU A 475 17.22 -4.56 -11.18
C GLU A 475 18.65 -4.07 -10.96
N VAL A 476 18.92 -3.56 -9.76
CA VAL A 476 20.23 -3.00 -9.45
C VAL A 476 21.26 -4.13 -9.30
N GLU A 477 22.27 -4.13 -10.17
CA GLU A 477 23.39 -5.07 -10.08
C GLU A 477 24.39 -4.66 -8.99
N ASP A 478 24.85 -3.41 -9.03
CA ASP A 478 25.77 -2.82 -8.05
C ASP A 478 25.03 -1.92 -7.05
N GLY A 479 24.53 -2.52 -5.98
CA GLY A 479 23.72 -1.84 -4.96
C GLY A 479 24.35 -0.54 -4.38
N PRO A 480 25.64 -0.52 -4.03
CA PRO A 480 26.37 0.69 -3.64
C PRO A 480 26.14 1.93 -4.51
N GLU A 481 26.05 1.81 -5.84
CA GLU A 481 25.95 2.95 -6.75
C GLU A 481 24.72 3.84 -6.50
N ILE A 482 23.65 3.26 -5.96
CA ILE A 482 22.40 3.96 -5.68
C ILE A 482 22.23 4.32 -4.20
N VAL A 483 23.29 4.27 -3.39
CA VAL A 483 23.23 4.70 -1.99
C VAL A 483 23.45 6.21 -1.89
N LEU A 484 22.50 6.92 -1.27
CA LEU A 484 22.63 8.35 -0.97
C LEU A 484 23.53 8.58 0.23
N GLY A 485 23.37 7.74 1.24
CA GLY A 485 24.10 7.82 2.51
C GLY A 485 23.60 6.79 3.51
N TYR A 486 24.31 6.73 4.62
CA TYR A 486 24.08 5.81 5.73
C TYR A 486 23.59 6.57 6.94
N THR A 487 22.83 5.90 7.78
CA THR A 487 22.36 6.47 9.05
C THR A 487 22.31 5.37 10.10
N PRO A 488 22.71 5.65 11.35
CA PRO A 488 22.29 4.80 12.44
C PRO A 488 20.74 4.85 12.52
N LEU A 489 20.12 3.79 13.02
CA LEU A 489 18.68 3.73 13.25
C LEU A 489 18.39 3.11 14.61
N VAL A 490 17.63 3.79 15.46
CA VAL A 490 17.07 3.20 16.68
C VAL A 490 15.70 2.63 16.32
N SER A 491 15.54 1.31 16.42
CA SER A 491 14.25 0.65 16.24
C SER A 491 13.60 0.39 17.58
N VAL A 492 12.29 0.64 17.64
CA VAL A 492 11.41 0.33 18.77
C VAL A 492 10.46 -0.76 18.31
N CYS A 493 10.38 -1.85 19.08
CA CYS A 493 9.51 -2.99 18.78
C CYS A 493 8.55 -3.23 19.94
N ASP A 494 7.26 -3.07 19.68
CA ASP A 494 6.17 -3.34 20.63
C ASP A 494 5.99 -4.85 20.85
N ARG A 495 6.19 -5.31 22.09
CA ARG A 495 5.99 -6.71 22.46
C ARG A 495 4.53 -7.11 22.62
N SER A 496 3.59 -6.18 22.64
CA SER A 496 2.16 -6.50 22.76
C SER A 496 1.67 -7.42 21.65
N PHE A 497 2.30 -7.37 20.47
CA PHE A 497 2.01 -8.28 19.36
C PHE A 497 2.45 -9.73 19.66
N ALA A 498 3.55 -9.91 20.41
CA ALA A 498 4.01 -11.23 20.83
C ALA A 498 3.12 -11.77 21.95
N ASP A 499 2.78 -10.91 22.91
CA ASP A 499 1.94 -11.25 24.05
C ASP A 499 0.48 -11.56 23.65
N ALA A 500 0.03 -11.03 22.51
CA ALA A 500 -1.30 -11.28 21.96
C ALA A 500 -1.45 -12.63 21.24
N VAL A 501 -0.37 -13.39 21.03
CA VAL A 501 -0.43 -14.70 20.37
C VAL A 501 -1.04 -15.72 21.34
N VAL A 502 -2.16 -16.34 20.94
CA VAL A 502 -2.89 -17.33 21.73
C VAL A 502 -2.73 -18.72 21.13
N GLU A 503 -2.29 -19.70 21.92
CA GLU A 503 -2.09 -21.07 21.45
C GLU A 503 -3.40 -21.91 21.49
N PRO A 504 -3.65 -22.79 20.50
CA PRO A 504 -2.78 -23.06 19.35
C PRO A 504 -2.86 -21.93 18.30
N ALA A 505 -1.71 -21.42 17.87
CA ALA A 505 -1.60 -20.32 16.91
C ALA A 505 -1.09 -20.81 15.54
N ARG A 506 -1.47 -20.11 14.46
CA ARG A 506 -0.83 -20.31 13.14
C ARG A 506 0.59 -19.74 13.15
N THR A 507 1.47 -20.28 12.30
CA THR A 507 2.84 -19.76 12.15
C THR A 507 2.88 -18.28 11.76
N GLY A 508 1.87 -17.82 10.99
CA GLY A 508 1.75 -16.40 10.65
C GLY A 508 1.38 -15.48 11.81
N GLU A 509 0.58 -15.97 12.77
CA GLU A 509 0.26 -15.21 13.97
C GLU A 509 1.51 -15.01 14.84
N ARG A 510 2.36 -16.05 14.94
CA ARG A 510 3.68 -15.93 15.60
C ARG A 510 4.64 -14.97 14.89
N GLY A 511 4.36 -14.65 13.63
CA GLY A 511 5.09 -13.68 12.82
C GLY A 511 4.71 -12.22 13.04
N ALA A 512 3.56 -11.96 13.69
CA ALA A 512 3.05 -10.61 13.91
C ALA A 512 4.02 -9.64 14.59
N PRO A 513 4.85 -10.05 15.59
CA PRO A 513 5.82 -9.15 16.20
C PRO A 513 6.85 -8.63 15.20
N ALA A 514 7.37 -9.50 14.33
CA ALA A 514 8.34 -9.13 13.30
C ALA A 514 7.73 -8.19 12.25
N MET A 515 6.43 -8.34 11.97
CA MET A 515 5.72 -7.47 11.04
C MET A 515 5.40 -6.11 11.66
N TYR A 516 4.59 -6.12 12.72
CA TYR A 516 3.87 -4.94 13.19
C TYR A 516 4.49 -4.27 14.41
N GLY A 517 5.37 -4.98 15.13
CA GLY A 517 6.01 -4.46 16.34
C GLY A 517 6.72 -3.13 16.10
N ARG A 518 7.18 -2.89 14.86
CA ARG A 518 7.87 -1.67 14.44
C ARG A 518 7.06 -0.75 13.51
N TRP A 519 5.74 -0.94 13.38
CA TRP A 519 4.90 -0.17 12.43
C TRP A 519 4.23 1.06 13.03
N ALA A 520 4.26 1.24 14.34
CA ALA A 520 3.73 2.46 14.95
C ALA A 520 4.48 3.70 14.45
N ASP A 521 3.78 4.83 14.39
CA ASP A 521 4.34 6.05 13.82
C ASP A 521 5.61 6.48 14.58
N GLY A 522 6.71 6.70 13.86
CA GLY A 522 7.99 7.09 14.45
C GLY A 522 8.77 6.00 15.20
N PHE A 523 8.40 4.72 15.13
CA PHE A 523 9.12 3.63 15.82
C PHE A 523 10.50 3.27 15.23
N ASN A 524 10.86 3.87 14.09
CA ASN A 524 12.15 3.65 13.42
C ASN A 524 12.86 5.00 13.27
N ILE A 525 13.63 5.37 14.29
CA ILE A 525 14.20 6.69 14.43
C ILE A 525 15.56 6.74 13.73
N VAL A 526 15.67 7.57 12.69
CA VAL A 526 16.93 7.82 11.98
C VAL A 526 17.64 9.06 12.52
N ALA A 527 18.94 9.19 12.27
CA ALA A 527 19.65 10.45 12.53
C ALA A 527 19.21 11.57 11.58
N ASP A 528 19.33 12.83 12.03
CA ASP A 528 18.95 14.03 11.28
C ASP A 528 19.76 14.24 10.00
N ALA A 529 20.97 13.70 9.94
CA ALA A 529 21.86 13.83 8.80
C ALA A 529 22.33 12.46 8.33
N LEU A 530 22.17 12.22 7.03
CA LEU A 530 22.77 11.06 6.37
C LEU A 530 24.26 11.29 6.18
N VAL A 531 25.05 10.24 6.38
CA VAL A 531 26.51 10.26 6.20
C VAL A 531 26.88 9.44 4.97
N PRO A 532 27.39 10.06 3.89
CA PRO A 532 27.99 9.31 2.79
C PRO A 532 29.33 8.72 3.26
N LEU A 533 29.55 7.44 2.97
CA LEU A 533 30.80 6.76 3.28
C LEU A 533 31.64 6.61 2.00
N PRO A 534 32.92 7.06 2.00
CA PRO A 534 33.85 6.76 0.91
C PRO A 534 33.91 5.26 0.65
N ASP A 535 33.89 4.88 -0.63
CA ASP A 535 33.95 3.49 -1.12
C ASP A 535 32.90 2.56 -0.46
N HIS A 536 31.84 3.13 0.11
CA HIS A 536 30.81 2.41 0.85
C HIS A 536 31.38 1.54 1.99
N ASP A 537 32.40 2.03 2.70
CA ASP A 537 33.07 1.30 3.79
C ASP A 537 32.23 1.25 5.09
N TRP A 538 31.15 0.47 5.07
CA TRP A 538 30.17 0.38 6.15
C TRP A 538 30.53 -0.64 7.24
N ARG A 539 31.54 -1.49 7.02
CA ARG A 539 31.99 -2.53 7.97
C ARG A 539 32.90 -1.95 9.06
N ASP A 540 33.18 -2.78 10.06
CA ASP A 540 34.14 -2.53 11.15
C ASP A 540 33.87 -1.25 11.95
N ARG A 541 32.59 -0.87 12.07
CA ARG A 541 32.15 0.28 12.86
C ARG A 541 31.53 -0.19 14.16
N ALA A 542 32.00 0.36 15.28
CA ALA A 542 31.38 0.11 16.57
C ALA A 542 29.95 0.64 16.60
N MET A 543 29.03 -0.16 17.17
CA MET A 543 27.64 0.23 17.41
C MET A 543 27.40 0.26 18.92
N SER A 544 26.62 1.22 19.41
CA SER A 544 26.21 1.25 20.81
C SER A 544 24.77 1.73 20.98
N LEU A 545 24.12 1.22 22.01
CA LEU A 545 22.78 1.61 22.44
C LEU A 545 22.78 1.78 23.96
N GLU A 546 22.29 2.93 24.41
CA GLU A 546 22.28 3.35 25.81
C GLU A 546 20.87 3.71 26.26
N VAL A 547 20.47 3.19 27.42
CA VAL A 547 19.25 3.59 28.14
C VAL A 547 19.55 3.70 29.64
N GLY A 548 19.64 4.93 30.13
CA GLY A 548 20.13 5.20 31.49
C GLY A 548 21.57 4.68 31.64
N ASP A 549 21.83 3.86 32.65
CA ASP A 549 23.14 3.26 32.89
C ASP A 549 23.39 1.96 32.10
N ARG A 550 22.38 1.47 31.34
CA ARG A 550 22.50 0.25 30.55
C ARG A 550 23.07 0.56 29.17
N VAL A 551 24.18 -0.07 28.83
CA VAL A 551 24.80 0.04 27.50
C VAL A 551 24.96 -1.36 26.91
N VAL A 552 24.53 -1.52 25.67
CA VAL A 552 24.86 -2.68 24.83
C VAL A 552 25.67 -2.22 23.63
N SER A 553 26.59 -3.07 23.19
CA SER A 553 27.49 -2.78 22.08
C SER A 553 27.35 -3.83 20.99
N GLY A 554 27.65 -3.43 19.75
CA GLY A 554 27.68 -4.30 18.59
C GLY A 554 28.71 -3.81 17.58
N SER A 555 28.71 -4.43 16.41
CA SER A 555 29.54 -4.01 15.28
C SER A 555 28.77 -4.22 13.99
N THR A 556 28.96 -3.32 13.02
CA THR A 556 28.40 -3.51 11.67
C THR A 556 28.98 -4.75 10.98
N SER A 557 30.14 -5.26 11.42
CA SER A 557 30.73 -6.49 10.91
C SER A 557 29.95 -7.76 11.27
N TYR A 558 28.95 -7.67 12.17
CA TYR A 558 28.08 -8.79 12.49
C TYR A 558 27.01 -9.05 11.43
N TYR A 559 26.79 -8.12 10.49
CA TYR A 559 25.83 -8.31 9.40
C TYR A 559 26.34 -9.32 8.37
N ILE A 560 25.46 -10.25 7.96
CA ILE A 560 25.79 -11.27 6.95
C ILE A 560 25.71 -10.66 5.55
N ALA A 561 24.54 -10.12 5.19
CA ALA A 561 24.30 -9.43 3.93
C ALA A 561 24.43 -7.91 4.12
N GLY A 562 25.13 -7.27 3.21
CA GLY A 562 25.37 -5.84 3.25
C GLY A 562 24.21 -5.01 2.65
N PRO A 563 24.35 -3.67 2.69
CA PRO A 563 23.45 -2.73 2.02
C PRO A 563 23.25 -3.07 0.54
N GLY A 564 24.33 -3.37 -0.18
CA GLY A 564 24.31 -3.72 -1.59
C GLY A 564 23.52 -5.00 -1.90
N ASP A 565 23.67 -6.02 -1.06
CA ASP A 565 22.95 -7.30 -1.22
C ASP A 565 21.44 -7.13 -1.03
N LEU A 566 21.03 -6.34 -0.05
CA LEU A 566 19.61 -6.02 0.19
C LEU A 566 19.02 -5.20 -0.96
N ILE A 567 19.74 -4.18 -1.44
CA ILE A 567 19.34 -3.38 -2.60
C ILE A 567 19.15 -4.28 -3.83
N ARG A 568 20.14 -5.11 -4.15
CA ARG A 568 20.07 -6.05 -5.28
C ARG A 568 18.91 -7.04 -5.13
N THR A 569 18.70 -7.58 -3.92
CA THR A 569 17.61 -8.53 -3.66
C THR A 569 16.24 -7.87 -3.83
N ILE A 570 16.01 -6.71 -3.21
CA ILE A 570 14.72 -6.02 -3.25
C ILE A 570 14.44 -5.50 -4.67
N SER A 571 15.42 -4.80 -5.28
CA SER A 571 15.23 -4.10 -6.56
C SER A 571 14.94 -5.03 -7.74
N ALA A 572 15.22 -6.32 -7.60
CA ALA A 572 15.08 -7.25 -8.69
C ALA A 572 13.64 -7.47 -9.18
N MET A 573 12.63 -7.13 -8.36
CA MET A 573 11.22 -7.07 -8.79
C MET A 573 10.43 -5.87 -8.25
N ILE A 574 10.99 -5.13 -7.30
CA ILE A 574 10.37 -3.95 -6.72
C ILE A 574 11.17 -2.73 -7.17
N THR A 575 10.58 -1.75 -7.83
CA THR A 575 11.31 -0.49 -8.10
C THR A 575 11.54 0.25 -6.78
N LEU A 576 12.80 0.59 -6.52
CA LEU A 576 13.20 1.44 -5.41
C LEU A 576 13.07 2.91 -5.81
N PHE A 577 12.56 3.74 -4.89
CA PHE A 577 12.38 5.17 -5.11
C PHE A 577 13.50 5.98 -4.44
N PRO A 578 13.83 7.18 -4.97
CA PRO A 578 14.69 8.12 -4.27
C PRO A 578 14.14 8.39 -2.87
N GLY A 579 14.98 8.21 -1.85
CA GLY A 579 14.64 8.42 -0.45
C GLY A 579 14.07 7.20 0.27
N ASP A 580 13.89 6.05 -0.39
CA ASP A 580 13.52 4.81 0.29
C ASP A 580 14.58 4.42 1.34
N VAL A 581 14.12 3.90 2.48
CA VAL A 581 15.00 3.51 3.59
C VAL A 581 15.05 1.99 3.69
N ILE A 582 16.25 1.44 3.77
CA ILE A 582 16.49 0.00 3.97
C ILE A 582 17.34 -0.17 5.23
N THR A 583 16.80 -0.81 6.26
CA THR A 583 17.58 -1.22 7.44
C THR A 583 18.08 -2.65 7.31
N LEU A 584 19.32 -2.88 7.75
CA LEU A 584 19.93 -4.21 7.82
C LEU A 584 19.37 -5.04 8.99
N GLY A 585 18.50 -4.46 9.82
CA GLY A 585 17.81 -5.13 10.92
C GLY A 585 18.60 -5.12 12.22
N SER A 586 17.94 -5.58 13.29
CA SER A 586 18.54 -5.68 14.63
C SER A 586 19.62 -6.75 14.70
N THR A 587 20.73 -6.44 15.37
CA THR A 587 21.71 -7.43 15.82
C THR A 587 21.40 -7.84 17.28
N ALA A 588 22.31 -8.57 17.93
CA ALA A 588 22.20 -8.87 19.36
C ALA A 588 22.25 -7.63 20.28
N ALA A 589 22.65 -6.46 19.76
CA ALA A 589 22.71 -5.20 20.52
C ALA A 589 21.31 -4.59 20.73
N ARG A 590 20.56 -5.12 21.69
CA ARG A 590 19.20 -4.68 22.04
C ARG A 590 18.96 -4.65 23.55
N LEU A 591 18.01 -3.83 23.98
CA LEU A 591 17.56 -3.69 25.37
C LEU A 591 16.04 -3.88 25.46
N VAL A 592 15.56 -4.39 26.59
CA VAL A 592 14.14 -4.44 26.91
C VAL A 592 13.81 -3.27 27.83
N LEU A 593 12.76 -2.53 27.49
CA LEU A 593 12.18 -1.47 28.31
C LEU A 593 10.81 -1.91 28.79
N THR A 594 10.58 -1.84 30.09
CA THR A 594 9.29 -2.10 30.70
C THR A 594 8.35 -0.92 30.52
N ARG A 595 7.04 -1.17 30.65
CA ARG A 595 6.03 -0.11 30.64
C ARG A 595 6.30 0.99 31.66
N ASP A 596 6.62 0.63 32.90
CA ASP A 596 6.89 1.60 33.96
C ASP A 596 8.08 2.53 33.60
N GLU A 597 9.08 2.01 32.89
CA GLU A 597 10.24 2.80 32.45
C GLU A 597 9.87 3.85 31.41
N TYR A 598 9.11 3.49 30.38
CA TYR A 598 8.75 4.45 29.33
C TYR A 598 7.57 5.35 29.72
N ASP A 599 6.68 4.92 30.63
CA ASP A 599 5.60 5.75 31.17
C ASP A 599 6.16 6.91 32.03
N ALA A 600 7.34 6.72 32.64
CA ALA A 600 8.09 7.78 33.30
C ALA A 600 8.81 8.74 32.33
N GLY A 601 8.78 8.44 31.02
CA GLY A 601 9.59 9.08 29.99
C GLY A 601 11.01 8.54 29.98
N VAL A 602 11.43 7.95 28.85
CA VAL A 602 12.76 7.35 28.72
C VAL A 602 13.46 7.83 27.46
N VAL A 603 14.76 8.10 27.59
CA VAL A 603 15.62 8.51 26.49
C VAL A 603 16.47 7.32 26.07
N VAL A 604 16.37 6.96 24.79
CA VAL A 604 17.22 5.96 24.15
C VAL A 604 18.25 6.69 23.29
N ARG A 605 19.53 6.35 23.47
CA ARG A 605 20.62 6.89 22.65
C ARG A 605 21.26 5.78 21.85
N GLY A 606 21.46 6.02 20.56
CA GLY A 606 22.15 5.11 19.67
C GLY A 606 23.34 5.79 19.00
N GLU A 607 24.40 5.05 18.72
CA GLU A 607 25.56 5.55 17.96
C GLU A 607 26.12 4.46 17.07
N ILE A 608 26.51 4.84 15.86
CA ILE A 608 27.39 4.03 15.01
C ILE A 608 28.60 4.88 14.66
N GLU A 609 29.79 4.31 14.87
CA GLU A 609 31.07 4.99 14.64
C GLU A 609 31.15 5.58 13.22
N GLY A 610 31.40 6.89 13.16
CA GLY A 610 31.48 7.64 11.92
C GLY A 610 30.14 7.98 11.26
N LEU A 611 29.01 7.48 11.76
CA LEU A 611 27.67 7.81 11.24
C LEU A 611 26.87 8.74 12.17
N GLY A 612 27.36 8.96 13.39
CA GLY A 612 26.78 9.91 14.34
C GLY A 612 25.87 9.27 15.39
N LYS A 613 25.17 10.12 16.12
CA LYS A 613 24.35 9.77 17.28
C LYS A 613 22.88 10.02 17.01
N ILE A 614 22.02 9.20 17.59
CA ILE A 614 20.57 9.36 17.62
C ILE A 614 20.11 9.48 19.06
N ARG A 615 19.08 10.31 19.24
CA ARG A 615 18.29 10.39 20.45
C ARG A 615 16.84 10.07 20.10
N ALA A 616 16.23 9.13 20.80
CA ALA A 616 14.80 8.85 20.74
C ALA A 616 14.19 9.09 22.12
N ASP A 617 13.25 10.03 22.22
CA ASP A 617 12.54 10.38 23.44
C ASP A 617 11.22 9.62 23.47
N LEU A 618 11.16 8.48 24.17
CA LEU A 618 9.95 7.66 24.23
C LEU A 618 9.02 8.19 25.33
N VAL A 619 7.78 8.50 24.96
CA VAL A 619 6.78 9.10 25.84
C VAL A 619 5.46 8.34 25.78
N PRO A 620 4.70 8.26 26.88
CA PRO A 620 3.40 7.62 26.85
C PRO A 620 2.37 8.46 26.08
N HIS A 621 1.37 7.78 25.54
CA HIS A 621 0.24 8.40 24.83
C HIS A 621 -0.34 9.61 25.58
N GLY A 622 -0.60 10.70 24.85
CA GLY A 622 -1.19 11.93 25.40
C GLY A 622 -0.20 12.87 26.08
N SER A 623 1.10 12.54 26.10
CA SER A 623 2.15 13.37 26.72
C SER A 623 2.91 14.25 25.72
N ALA A 624 2.85 13.94 24.42
CA ALA A 624 3.59 14.65 23.37
C ALA A 624 3.19 16.13 23.18
N GLY A 625 2.04 16.56 23.70
CA GLY A 625 1.57 17.96 23.68
C GLY A 625 1.85 18.77 24.97
N ARG A 626 2.60 18.22 25.93
CA ARG A 626 2.91 18.86 27.22
C ARG A 626 4.40 19.19 27.43
N ALA A 627 5.25 18.94 26.43
CA ALA A 627 6.70 19.14 26.49
C ALA A 627 7.13 20.48 25.86
#